data_AF-A0A348YBM6-F1
#
_entry.id   AF-A0A348YBM6-F1
#
_cell.length_a   1.000
_cell.length_b   1.000
_cell.length_c   1.000
_cell.angle_alpha   90.00
_cell.angle_beta   90.00
_cell.angle_gamma   90.00
#
_symmetry.space_group_name_H-M   'P 1'
#
loop_
_entity.id
_entity.type
_entity.pdbx_description
1 polymer ?
#
loop_
_entity_poly.entity_id
_entity_poly.type
_entity_poly.pdbx_seq_one_letter_code
_entity_poly.pdbx_strand_id
1 'polypeptide(L)'
;MTSQKLPRLRLLLLSAAVLSMTACTDRIGLAEQAMADIRNQPAQPIEPPPKAELVEDFVYSASAQRSPFLPPSLVNVQGPTTFIDGVRPDITRVKEPLEQYELTQLVFRGVVISPEGQQYALVQRPDGSVASVRVGNYL
;
A
#
# COMPACT_ATOMS: atom_id res chain seq x y z
N MET A 1 -79.50 35.16 56.45
CA MET A 1 -79.21 35.48 55.03
C MET A 1 -77.96 34.76 54.49
N THR A 2 -77.74 33.46 54.78
CA THR A 2 -76.47 32.76 54.47
C THR A 2 -76.61 31.46 53.64
N SER A 3 -77.82 30.95 53.38
CA SER A 3 -77.99 29.63 52.74
C SER A 3 -77.84 29.61 51.20
N GLN A 4 -77.84 30.76 50.52
CA GLN A 4 -77.82 30.82 49.04
C GLN A 4 -76.40 30.80 48.44
N LYS A 5 -75.35 30.96 49.25
CA LYS A 5 -73.95 30.99 48.75
C LYS A 5 -73.38 29.58 48.49
N LEU A 6 -73.88 28.55 49.16
CA LEU A 6 -73.46 27.15 49.00
C LEU A 6 -73.80 26.53 47.63
N PRO A 7 -75.03 26.69 47.07
CA PRO A 7 -75.36 26.13 45.75
C PRO A 7 -74.63 26.86 44.61
N ARG A 8 -74.41 28.18 44.72
CA ARG A 8 -73.64 28.96 43.74
C ARG A 8 -72.17 28.57 43.70
N LEU A 9 -71.56 28.30 44.87
CA LEU A 9 -70.18 27.83 44.98
C LEU A 9 -70.03 26.41 44.39
N ARG A 10 -70.99 25.51 44.66
CA ARG A 10 -71.00 24.16 44.06
C ARG A 10 -71.17 24.22 42.54
N LEU A 11 -72.05 25.08 42.02
CA LEU A 11 -72.22 25.26 40.58
C LEU A 11 -70.94 25.78 39.92
N LEU A 12 -70.23 26.70 40.59
CA LEU A 12 -68.97 27.27 40.10
C LEU A 12 -67.81 26.25 40.14
N LEU A 13 -67.75 25.41 41.17
CA LEU A 13 -66.82 24.27 41.23
C LEU A 13 -67.13 23.23 40.16
N LEU A 14 -68.40 22.96 39.88
CA LEU A 14 -68.80 22.00 38.85
C LEU A 14 -68.48 22.54 37.45
N SER A 15 -68.70 23.84 37.19
CA SER A 15 -68.29 24.46 35.93
C SER A 15 -66.77 24.47 35.76
N ALA A 16 -66.00 24.70 36.83
CA ALA A 16 -64.55 24.64 36.78
C ALA A 16 -64.04 23.21 36.50
N ALA A 17 -64.69 22.19 37.06
CA ALA A 17 -64.36 20.79 36.81
C ALA A 17 -64.70 20.32 35.38
N VAL A 18 -65.76 20.85 34.78
CA VAL A 18 -66.06 20.58 33.36
C VAL A 18 -65.04 21.25 32.44
N LEU A 19 -64.60 22.46 32.78
CA LEU A 19 -63.59 23.19 32.00
C LEU A 19 -62.19 22.55 32.07
N SER A 20 -61.84 21.90 33.18
CA SER A 20 -60.54 21.22 33.31
C SER A 20 -60.44 19.93 32.48
N MET A 21 -61.56 19.36 32.03
CA MET A 21 -61.56 18.18 31.15
C MET A 21 -61.15 18.49 29.70
N THR A 22 -61.16 19.75 29.26
CA THR A 22 -60.73 20.11 27.89
C THR A 22 -59.20 20.32 27.75
N ALA A 23 -58.42 20.00 28.78
CA ALA A 23 -56.96 20.14 28.78
C ALA A 23 -56.20 18.93 28.22
N CYS A 24 -56.90 17.87 27.79
CA CYS A 24 -56.27 16.72 27.13
C CYS A 24 -55.89 17.10 25.69
N THR A 25 -54.61 17.38 25.45
CA THR A 25 -54.08 17.68 24.12
C THR A 25 -53.48 16.43 23.47
N ASP A 26 -53.84 16.16 22.22
CA ASP A 26 -53.28 15.03 21.47
C ASP A 26 -51.92 15.41 20.88
N ARG A 27 -50.85 14.99 21.56
CA ARG A 27 -49.47 15.27 21.14
C ARG A 27 -49.06 14.47 19.90
N ILE A 28 -49.70 13.34 19.65
CA ILE A 28 -49.35 12.46 18.52
C ILE A 28 -49.91 13.08 17.23
N GLY A 29 -51.20 13.46 17.24
CA GLY A 29 -51.81 14.16 16.10
C GLY A 29 -51.08 15.46 15.72
N LEU A 30 -50.61 16.23 16.72
CA LEU A 30 -49.81 17.44 16.47
C LEU A 30 -48.45 17.13 15.81
N ALA A 31 -47.78 16.05 16.24
CA ALA A 31 -46.53 15.63 15.63
C ALA A 31 -46.75 15.12 14.20
N GLU A 32 -47.80 14.33 13.97
CA GLU A 32 -48.16 13.83 12.64
C GLU A 32 -48.47 14.97 11.66
N GLN A 33 -49.22 15.98 12.12
CA GLN A 33 -49.51 17.17 11.33
C GLN A 33 -48.23 17.95 10.98
N ALA A 34 -47.35 18.17 11.95
CA ALA A 34 -46.06 18.84 11.71
C ALA A 34 -45.17 18.06 10.72
N MET A 35 -45.17 16.73 10.80
CA MET A 35 -44.43 15.89 9.85
C MET A 35 -45.04 15.96 8.44
N ALA A 36 -46.37 16.00 8.32
CA ALA A 36 -47.04 16.17 7.04
C ALA A 36 -46.70 17.53 6.41
N ASP A 37 -46.69 18.60 7.21
CA ASP A 37 -46.33 19.94 6.76
C ASP A 37 -44.88 20.01 6.27
N ILE A 38 -43.94 19.39 7.00
CA ILE A 38 -42.52 19.32 6.58
C ILE A 38 -42.35 18.56 5.27
N ARG A 39 -43.08 17.45 5.07
CA ARG A 39 -42.99 16.65 3.83
C ARG A 39 -43.56 17.37 2.61
N ASN A 40 -44.53 18.27 2.82
CA ASN A 40 -45.14 19.05 1.75
C ASN A 40 -44.31 20.30 1.40
N GLN A 41 -43.26 20.62 2.15
CA GLN A 41 -42.35 21.71 1.81
C GLN A 41 -41.45 21.32 0.63
N PRO A 42 -41.12 22.30 -0.25
CA PRO A 42 -40.21 22.06 -1.36
C PRO A 42 -38.82 21.66 -0.85
N ALA A 43 -38.14 20.80 -1.61
CA ALA A 43 -36.79 20.37 -1.28
C ALA A 43 -35.85 21.58 -1.17
N GLN A 44 -35.10 21.64 -0.08
CA GLN A 44 -34.08 22.66 0.11
C GLN A 44 -32.91 22.41 -0.86
N PRO A 45 -32.28 23.46 -1.41
CA PRO A 45 -31.07 23.30 -2.21
C PRO A 45 -29.98 22.59 -1.41
N ILE A 46 -29.36 21.59 -2.02
CA ILE A 46 -28.22 20.88 -1.44
C ILE A 46 -26.97 21.72 -1.67
N GLU A 47 -26.07 21.76 -0.69
CA GLU A 47 -24.77 22.40 -0.86
C GLU A 47 -24.03 21.75 -2.05
N PRO A 48 -23.58 22.54 -3.04
CA PRO A 48 -22.86 21.99 -4.17
C PRO A 48 -21.55 21.35 -3.71
N PRO A 49 -21.08 20.31 -4.39
CA PRO A 49 -19.79 19.71 -4.06
C PRO A 49 -18.68 20.76 -4.19
N PRO A 50 -17.62 20.67 -3.36
CA PRO A 50 -16.49 21.57 -3.45
C PRO A 50 -15.87 21.51 -4.85
N LYS A 51 -15.47 22.66 -5.37
CA LYS A 51 -14.77 22.72 -6.66
C LYS A 51 -13.37 22.15 -6.48
N ALA A 52 -12.95 21.28 -7.39
CA ALA A 52 -11.57 20.81 -7.43
C ALA A 52 -10.64 21.99 -7.68
N GLU A 53 -9.63 22.15 -6.84
CA GLU A 53 -8.55 23.11 -7.07
C GLU A 53 -7.67 22.60 -8.22
N LEU A 54 -7.36 23.48 -9.17
CA LEU A 54 -6.37 23.14 -10.19
C LEU A 54 -4.98 23.22 -9.57
N VAL A 55 -4.26 22.10 -9.62
CA VAL A 55 -2.83 22.09 -9.33
C VAL A 55 -2.12 22.78 -10.49
N GLU A 56 -1.29 23.79 -10.19
CA GLU A 56 -0.46 24.43 -11.20
C GLU A 56 0.63 23.47 -11.69
N ASP A 57 0.91 23.51 -13.00
CA ASP A 57 1.99 22.72 -13.58
C ASP A 57 3.34 23.25 -13.09
N PHE A 58 4.08 22.42 -12.36
CA PHE A 58 5.43 22.74 -11.93
C PHE A 58 6.45 22.28 -12.98
N VAL A 59 7.16 23.24 -13.58
CA VAL A 59 8.24 22.95 -14.53
C VAL A 59 9.56 22.75 -13.78
N TYR A 60 10.09 21.52 -13.81
CA TYR A 60 11.37 21.21 -13.20
C TYR A 60 12.55 21.78 -14.01
N SER A 61 13.18 22.83 -13.48
CA SER A 61 14.25 23.60 -14.14
C SER A 61 15.56 22.83 -14.35
N ALA A 62 15.82 21.80 -13.54
CA ALA A 62 17.02 20.98 -13.63
C ALA A 62 16.82 19.70 -14.48
N SER A 63 15.73 19.61 -15.26
CA SER A 63 15.49 18.49 -16.18
C SER A 63 16.58 18.32 -17.24
N ALA A 64 17.23 19.41 -17.64
CA ALA A 64 18.37 19.39 -18.55
C ALA A 64 19.71 19.12 -17.84
N GLN A 65 19.74 19.09 -16.51
CA GLN A 65 20.95 18.78 -15.74
C GLN A 65 21.11 17.28 -15.60
N ARG A 66 22.36 16.86 -15.41
CA ARG A 66 22.68 15.46 -15.16
C ARG A 66 22.02 14.99 -13.85
N SER A 67 21.45 13.79 -13.88
CA SER A 67 20.85 13.18 -12.68
C SER A 67 21.88 13.04 -11.55
N PRO A 68 21.60 13.60 -10.35
CA PRO A 68 22.48 13.46 -9.19
C PRO A 68 22.45 12.05 -8.58
N PHE A 69 21.48 11.22 -8.97
CA PHE A 69 21.30 9.87 -8.45
C PHE A 69 21.90 8.79 -9.36
N LEU A 70 22.41 9.16 -10.54
CA LEU A 70 23.10 8.26 -11.44
C LEU A 70 24.62 8.43 -11.35
N PRO A 71 25.37 7.36 -11.03
CA PRO A 71 26.82 7.42 -10.99
C PRO A 71 27.37 7.77 -12.39
N PRO A 72 28.49 8.52 -12.48
CA PRO A 72 29.06 8.98 -13.76
C PRO A 72 29.35 7.86 -14.74
N SER A 73 29.73 6.70 -14.22
CA SER A 73 30.05 5.49 -15.01
C SER A 73 28.89 5.02 -15.88
N LEU A 74 27.63 5.20 -15.45
CA LEU A 74 26.46 4.71 -16.20
C LEU A 74 25.98 5.69 -17.28
N VAL A 75 26.31 6.98 -17.18
CA VAL A 75 25.96 7.99 -18.19
C VAL A 75 26.84 7.86 -19.43
N ASN A 76 28.06 7.33 -19.27
CA ASN A 76 29.04 7.16 -20.35
C ASN A 76 28.90 5.84 -21.13
N VAL A 77 27.88 5.02 -20.87
CA VAL A 77 27.70 3.71 -21.55
C VAL A 77 27.30 3.87 -23.04
N GLN A 78 26.96 5.09 -23.48
CA GLN A 78 26.75 5.43 -24.90
C GLN A 78 28.01 5.97 -25.60
N GLY A 79 29.16 5.96 -24.93
CA GLY A 79 30.45 6.18 -25.60
C GLY A 79 30.79 4.99 -26.52
N PRO A 80 31.56 5.21 -27.61
CA PRO A 80 32.04 4.10 -28.43
C PRO A 80 32.69 3.08 -27.52
N THR A 81 32.32 1.80 -27.68
CA THR A 81 32.93 0.65 -27.01
C THR A 81 34.44 0.84 -27.04
N THR A 82 34.97 1.36 -25.95
CA THR A 82 36.40 1.51 -25.80
C THR A 82 36.89 0.08 -25.81
N PHE A 83 37.72 -0.28 -26.79
CA PHE A 83 38.38 -1.57 -26.79
C PHE A 83 39.22 -1.61 -25.53
N ILE A 84 38.63 -2.17 -24.47
CA ILE A 84 39.34 -2.49 -23.24
C ILE A 84 40.40 -3.49 -23.68
N ASP A 85 41.64 -3.02 -23.72
CA ASP A 85 42.84 -3.78 -24.05
C ASP A 85 43.19 -4.63 -22.82
N GLY A 86 42.33 -5.60 -22.55
CA GLY A 86 42.33 -6.41 -21.34
C GLY A 86 42.08 -7.87 -21.66
N VAL A 87 42.49 -8.75 -20.75
CA VAL A 87 42.22 -10.18 -20.83
C VAL A 87 40.72 -10.39 -20.86
N ARG A 88 40.22 -11.02 -21.93
CA ARG A 88 38.80 -11.35 -22.10
C ARG A 88 38.61 -12.86 -21.91
N PRO A 89 37.45 -13.29 -21.39
CA PRO A 89 37.09 -14.70 -21.37
C PRO A 89 37.12 -15.26 -22.79
N ASP A 90 37.82 -16.37 -22.98
CA ASP A 90 37.70 -17.16 -24.20
C ASP A 90 36.35 -17.88 -24.19
N ILE A 91 35.43 -17.41 -25.04
CA ILE A 91 34.09 -17.97 -25.20
C ILE A 91 34.04 -19.12 -26.23
N THR A 92 35.15 -19.38 -26.92
CA THR A 92 35.22 -20.39 -27.99
C THR A 92 35.67 -21.76 -27.49
N ARG A 93 36.30 -21.83 -26.32
CA ARG A 93 36.68 -23.09 -25.68
C ARG A 93 35.46 -23.89 -25.23
N VAL A 94 35.62 -25.21 -25.20
CA VAL A 94 34.65 -26.12 -24.59
C VAL A 94 34.69 -25.92 -23.07
N LYS A 95 33.53 -25.77 -22.45
CA LYS A 95 33.40 -25.67 -20.99
C LYS A 95 33.65 -27.02 -20.34
N GLU A 96 34.34 -27.00 -19.19
CA GLU A 96 34.54 -28.16 -18.34
C GLU A 96 33.34 -28.40 -17.42
N PRO A 97 33.16 -29.64 -16.91
CA PRO A 97 31.99 -29.98 -16.11
C PRO A 97 31.84 -29.23 -14.78
N LEU A 98 32.90 -28.62 -14.25
CA LEU A 98 32.82 -27.91 -12.97
C LEU A 98 32.35 -26.46 -13.13
N GLU A 99 32.53 -25.88 -14.32
CA GLU A 99 32.08 -24.52 -14.68
C GLU A 99 30.56 -24.33 -14.76
N GLN A 100 29.80 -25.41 -14.59
CA GLN A 100 28.35 -25.34 -14.48
C GLN A 100 27.89 -25.01 -13.05
N TYR A 101 28.79 -25.07 -12.07
CA TYR A 101 28.51 -24.78 -10.67
C TYR A 101 29.06 -23.41 -10.29
N GLU A 102 28.43 -22.78 -9.31
CA GLU A 102 29.00 -21.57 -8.72
C GLU A 102 30.22 -21.93 -7.88
N LEU A 103 31.27 -21.09 -7.90
CA LEU A 103 32.50 -21.33 -7.11
C LEU A 103 32.22 -21.48 -5.61
N THR A 104 31.16 -20.83 -5.12
CA THR A 104 30.71 -20.90 -3.71
C THR A 104 30.07 -22.24 -3.34
N GLN A 105 29.62 -23.02 -4.33
CA GLN A 105 29.06 -24.35 -4.14
C GLN A 105 30.12 -25.46 -4.14
N LEU A 106 31.33 -25.14 -4.63
CA LEU A 106 32.44 -26.08 -4.72
C LEU A 106 33.23 -26.10 -3.42
N VAL A 107 33.48 -27.30 -2.88
CA VAL A 107 34.24 -27.47 -1.64
C VAL A 107 35.54 -28.20 -1.92
N PHE A 108 36.66 -27.55 -1.65
CA PHE A 108 37.97 -28.20 -1.70
C PHE A 108 38.09 -29.24 -0.59
N ARG A 109 38.42 -30.48 -0.96
CA ARG A 109 38.55 -31.62 -0.03
C ARG A 109 39.99 -32.04 0.23
N GLY A 110 40.93 -31.66 -0.64
CA GLY A 110 42.34 -31.96 -0.43
C GLY A 110 43.08 -32.18 -1.74
N VAL A 111 44.28 -32.76 -1.62
CA VAL A 111 45.16 -33.07 -2.74
C VAL A 111 45.51 -34.54 -2.72
N VAL A 112 45.58 -35.17 -3.88
CA VAL A 112 46.13 -36.51 -4.07
C VAL A 112 47.25 -36.47 -5.09
N ILE A 113 48.29 -37.26 -4.86
CA ILE A 113 49.42 -37.42 -5.76
C ILE A 113 49.33 -38.82 -6.35
N SER A 114 49.25 -38.90 -7.67
CA SER A 114 49.27 -40.16 -8.39
C SER A 114 50.62 -40.87 -8.25
N PRO A 115 50.70 -42.19 -8.45
CA PRO A 115 51.96 -42.94 -8.47
C PRO A 115 52.99 -42.36 -9.45
N GLU A 116 52.53 -41.74 -10.55
CA GLU A 116 53.35 -41.08 -11.56
C GLU A 116 53.81 -39.66 -11.16
N GLY A 117 53.48 -39.22 -9.94
CA GLY A 117 53.87 -37.91 -9.39
C GLY A 117 52.97 -36.75 -9.79
N GLN A 118 51.91 -36.98 -10.58
CA GLN A 118 50.94 -35.93 -10.93
C GLN A 118 50.06 -35.56 -9.74
N GLN A 119 49.94 -34.26 -9.48
CA GLN A 119 49.14 -33.70 -8.39
C GLN A 119 47.72 -33.36 -8.87
N TYR A 120 46.71 -33.83 -8.12
CA TYR A 120 45.31 -33.53 -8.34
C TYR A 120 44.69 -32.91 -7.10
N ALA A 121 43.90 -31.85 -7.27
CA ALA A 121 43.00 -31.33 -6.25
C ALA A 121 41.66 -32.08 -6.31
N LEU A 122 41.12 -32.40 -5.13
CA LEU A 122 39.80 -33.01 -4.98
C LEU A 122 38.79 -31.93 -4.64
N VAL A 123 37.80 -31.73 -5.52
CA VAL A 123 36.74 -30.73 -5.37
C VAL A 123 35.40 -31.45 -5.30
N GLN A 124 34.64 -31.19 -4.24
CA GLN A 124 33.30 -31.72 -4.07
C GLN A 124 32.27 -30.76 -4.66
N ARG A 125 31.35 -31.31 -5.44
CA ARG A 125 30.18 -30.65 -6.00
C ARG A 125 29.02 -30.59 -5.00
N PRO A 126 28.01 -29.72 -5.21
CA PRO A 126 26.84 -29.65 -4.33
C PRO A 126 25.99 -30.93 -4.29
N ASP A 127 26.11 -31.82 -5.29
CA ASP A 127 25.50 -33.16 -5.28
C ASP A 127 26.25 -34.18 -4.40
N GLY A 128 27.34 -33.75 -3.74
CA GLY A 128 28.16 -34.56 -2.85
C GLY A 128 29.25 -35.37 -3.54
N SER A 129 29.28 -35.41 -4.87
CA SER A 129 30.27 -36.16 -5.63
C SER A 129 31.60 -35.39 -5.77
N VAL A 130 32.72 -36.13 -5.85
CA VAL A 130 34.07 -35.54 -5.89
C VAL A 130 34.64 -35.65 -7.30
N ALA A 131 35.18 -34.55 -7.80
CA ALA A 131 35.93 -34.48 -9.04
C ALA A 131 37.41 -34.19 -8.76
N SER A 132 38.29 -34.80 -9.55
CA SER A 132 39.73 -34.55 -9.51
C SER A 132 40.11 -33.53 -10.58
N VAL A 133 40.81 -32.47 -10.19
CA VAL A 133 41.25 -31.40 -11.11
C VAL A 133 42.75 -31.19 -11.02
N ARG A 134 43.38 -30.77 -12.11
CA ARG A 134 44.81 -30.43 -12.18
C ARG A 134 45.01 -29.04 -12.76
N VAL A 135 46.26 -28.58 -12.77
CA VAL A 135 46.63 -27.32 -13.42
C VAL A 135 46.18 -27.33 -14.89
N GLY A 136 45.49 -26.27 -15.30
CA GLY A 136 44.91 -26.11 -16.64
C GLY A 136 43.42 -26.45 -16.73
N ASN A 137 42.83 -27.09 -15.71
CA ASN A 137 41.38 -27.25 -15.62
C ASN A 137 40.68 -25.98 -15.17
N TYR A 138 39.37 -25.91 -15.42
CA TYR A 138 38.49 -24.79 -15.10
C TYR A 138 37.35 -25.23 -14.19
N LEU A 139 36.97 -24.34 -13.28
CA LEU A 139 35.95 -24.52 -12.25
C LEU A 139 34.88 -23.43 -12.37
#